data_AF-A0A195CRH2-F1
#
_entry.id   AF-A0A195CRH2-F1
#
_cell.length_a   1.000
_cell.length_b   1.000
_cell.length_c   1.000
_cell.angle_alpha   90.00
_cell.angle_beta   90.00
_cell.angle_gamma   90.00
#
_symmetry.space_group_name_H-M   'P 1'
#
loop_
_entity.id
_entity.type
_entity.pdbx_description
1 polymer ?
#
loop_
_entity_poly.entity_id
_entity_poly.type
_entity_poly.pdbx_seq_one_letter_code
_entity_poly.pdbx_strand_id
1 'polypeptide(L)'
;MAKILNKDPVTYEKERENFLKELRHFHETRGTLFKKTPKINGKDIDLYLLYVVVTAHGGWIKKEGEEAQRKRKRKREDRKSREREWEIEKQQEEEMVVGGGTKATPQQV
;
A
#
# COMPACT_ATOMS: atom_id res chain seq x y z
N MET A 1 20.72 -19.81 3.57
CA MET A 1 21.39 -18.57 4.01
C MET A 1 21.06 -17.42 3.07
N ALA A 2 21.10 -16.19 3.59
CA ALA A 2 20.60 -14.96 2.97
C ALA A 2 21.33 -14.58 1.67
N LYS A 3 21.08 -15.33 0.59
CA LYS A 3 21.54 -15.01 -0.77
C LYS A 3 21.19 -13.57 -1.18
N ILE A 4 20.11 -13.03 -0.60
CA ILE A 4 19.66 -11.65 -0.78
C ILE A 4 20.63 -10.60 -0.21
N LEU A 5 21.41 -10.93 0.83
CA LEU A 5 22.26 -9.97 1.52
C LEU A 5 23.72 -9.98 1.02
N ASN A 6 24.10 -10.91 0.14
CA ASN A 6 25.48 -11.09 -0.34
C ASN A 6 26.52 -11.15 0.80
N LYS A 7 26.15 -11.73 1.94
CA LYS A 7 27.03 -11.96 3.10
C LYS A 7 27.50 -13.41 3.12
N ASP A 8 28.74 -13.63 3.52
CA ASP A 8 29.23 -14.98 3.77
C ASP A 8 28.51 -15.60 4.99
N PRO A 9 28.39 -16.94 5.06
CA PRO A 9 27.62 -17.60 6.12
C PRO A 9 28.12 -17.30 7.54
N VAL A 10 29.43 -17.17 7.73
CA VAL A 10 30.04 -17.01 9.06
C VAL A 10 29.76 -15.61 9.60
N THR A 11 29.97 -14.58 8.78
CA THR A 11 29.64 -13.20 9.13
C THR A 11 28.14 -13.06 9.39
N TYR A 12 27.30 -13.68 8.55
CA TYR A 12 25.86 -13.64 8.72
C TYR A 12 25.41 -14.24 10.06
N GLU A 13 25.94 -15.40 10.43
CA GLU A 13 25.58 -16.04 11.70
C GLU A 13 26.01 -15.21 12.91
N LYS A 14 27.23 -14.64 12.87
CA LYS A 14 27.73 -13.77 13.94
C LYS A 14 26.84 -12.53 14.13
N GLU A 15 26.47 -11.87 13.04
CA GLU A 15 25.60 -10.69 13.09
C GLU A 15 24.19 -11.05 13.55
N ARG A 16 23.63 -12.16 13.06
CA ARG A 16 22.33 -12.69 13.49
C ARG A 16 22.31 -12.97 14.99
N GLU A 17 23.34 -13.62 15.52
CA GLU A 17 23.46 -13.94 16.95
C GLU A 17 23.57 -12.69 17.81
N ASN A 18 24.40 -11.72 17.38
CA ASN A 18 24.53 -10.45 18.10
C ASN A 18 23.20 -9.68 18.11
N PHE A 19 22.51 -9.61 16.97
CA PHE A 19 21.17 -9.01 16.87
C PHE A 19 20.18 -9.66 17.84
N LEU A 20 20.11 -10.99 17.88
CA LEU A 20 19.20 -11.70 18.77
C LEU A 20 19.56 -11.51 20.25
N LYS A 21 20.85 -11.35 20.59
CA LYS A 21 21.30 -11.03 21.94
C LYS A 21 20.83 -9.64 22.37
N GLU A 22 21.05 -8.64 21.53
CA GLU A 22 20.58 -7.27 21.77
C GLU A 22 19.05 -7.20 21.87
N LEU A 23 18.35 -7.91 20.99
CA LEU A 23 16.88 -7.98 21.00
C LEU A 23 16.35 -8.58 22.31
N ARG A 24 16.95 -9.67 22.80
CA ARG A 24 16.60 -10.25 24.11
C ARG A 24 16.84 -9.26 25.25
N HIS A 25 18.00 -8.60 25.25
CA HIS A 25 18.32 -7.60 26.28
C HIS A 25 17.35 -6.41 26.28
N PHE A 26 16.97 -5.92 25.10
CA PHE A 26 15.95 -4.89 24.95
C PHE A 26 14.60 -5.32 25.55
N HIS A 27 14.21 -6.56 25.34
CA HIS A 27 12.98 -7.14 25.88
C HIS A 27 13.02 -7.33 27.41
N GLU A 28 14.15 -7.78 27.95
CA GLU A 28 14.40 -7.91 29.39
C GLU A 28 14.30 -6.55 30.11
N THR A 29 14.99 -5.53 29.59
CA THR A 29 14.97 -4.18 30.17
C THR A 29 13.60 -3.51 30.15
N ARG A 30 12.72 -3.94 29.23
CA ARG A 30 11.33 -3.44 29.09
C ARG A 30 10.29 -4.30 29.83
N GLY A 31 10.70 -5.39 30.49
CA GLY A 31 9.79 -6.33 31.15
C GLY A 31 8.94 -7.18 30.19
N THR A 32 9.31 -7.25 28.90
CA THR A 32 8.57 -8.00 27.87
C THR A 32 9.37 -9.22 27.43
N LEU A 33 9.26 -10.32 28.17
CA LEU A 33 10.11 -11.51 27.96
C LEU A 33 10.07 -12.06 26.51
N PHE A 34 11.23 -12.14 25.87
CA PHE A 34 11.43 -12.76 24.56
C PHE A 34 11.70 -14.27 24.71
N LYS A 35 10.65 -15.06 24.96
CA LYS A 35 10.79 -16.49 25.34
C LYS A 35 11.04 -17.44 24.17
N LYS A 36 10.53 -17.12 22.97
CA LYS A 36 10.60 -17.99 21.80
C LYS A 36 10.69 -17.16 20.53
N THR A 37 11.44 -17.66 19.55
CA THR A 37 11.44 -17.12 18.20
C THR A 37 10.05 -17.30 17.59
N PRO A 38 9.46 -16.26 16.96
CA PRO A 38 8.16 -16.39 16.31
C PRO A 38 8.22 -17.37 15.14
N LYS A 39 7.10 -18.05 14.91
CA LYS A 39 6.95 -19.06 13.85
C LYS A 39 5.80 -18.73 12.91
N ILE A 40 6.01 -18.94 11.61
CA ILE A 40 4.96 -18.93 10.59
C ILE A 40 4.89 -20.33 10.00
N ASN A 41 3.70 -20.95 10.01
CA ASN A 41 3.48 -22.32 9.54
C ASN A 41 4.47 -23.34 10.14
N GLY A 42 4.75 -23.20 11.45
CA GLY A 42 5.67 -24.07 12.19
C GLY A 42 7.17 -23.82 11.94
N LYS A 43 7.54 -22.92 11.02
CA LYS A 43 8.93 -22.57 10.71
C LYS A 43 9.36 -21.33 11.49
N ASP A 44 10.56 -21.38 12.08
CA ASP A 44 11.17 -20.23 12.74
C ASP A 44 11.43 -19.10 11.74
N ILE A 45 11.05 -17.89 12.14
CA ILE A 45 11.31 -16.68 11.37
C ILE A 45 12.72 -16.20 11.69
N ASP A 46 13.52 -15.96 10.65
CA ASP A 46 14.79 -15.25 10.79
C ASP A 46 14.51 -13.74 10.99
N LEU A 47 14.47 -13.33 12.26
CA LEU A 47 14.19 -11.95 12.64
C LEU A 47 15.27 -10.96 12.19
N TYR A 48 16.51 -11.41 12.10
CA TYR A 48 17.61 -10.57 11.62
C TYR A 48 17.42 -10.28 10.13
N LEU A 49 17.17 -11.32 9.33
CA LEU A 49 16.87 -11.15 7.90
C LEU A 49 15.67 -10.23 7.68
N LEU A 50 14.59 -10.45 8.44
CA LEU A 50 13.38 -9.64 8.36
C LEU A 50 13.69 -8.17 8.64
N TYR A 51 14.42 -7.89 9.72
CA TYR A 51 14.83 -6.54 10.08
C TYR A 51 15.65 -5.87 8.97
N VAL A 52 16.69 -6.54 8.45
CA VAL A 52 17.57 -5.98 7.42
C VAL A 52 16.79 -5.70 6.13
N VAL A 53 15.93 -6.62 5.68
CA VAL A 53 15.13 -6.42 4.46
C VAL A 53 14.15 -5.25 4.64
N VAL A 54 13.41 -5.21 5.76
CA VAL A 54 12.42 -4.14 5.99
C VAL A 54 13.09 -2.77 6.08
N THR A 55 14.23 -2.68 6.78
CA THR A 55 14.97 -1.42 6.91
C THR A 55 15.62 -0.98 5.60
N ALA A 56 16.16 -1.91 4.81
CA ALA A 56 16.67 -1.63 3.46
C ALA A 56 15.60 -1.07 2.51
N HIS A 57 14.34 -1.49 2.69
CA HIS A 57 13.19 -0.95 1.94
C HIS A 57 12.67 0.41 2.46
N GLY A 58 13.37 1.06 3.40
CA GLY A 58 12.97 2.35 3.98
C GLY A 58 12.07 2.24 5.20
N GLY A 59 12.00 1.05 5.82
CA GLY A 59 11.21 0.80 7.02
C GLY A 59 9.72 0.64 6.78
N TRP A 60 8.98 0.36 7.86
CA TRP A 60 7.53 0.15 7.80
C TRP A 60 6.75 1.45 7.47
N ILE A 61 7.17 2.57 8.06
CA ILE A 61 6.49 3.86 7.95
C ILE A 61 6.39 4.34 6.49
N LYS A 62 7.42 4.10 5.68
CA LYS A 62 7.43 4.50 4.27
C LYS A 62 6.33 3.80 3.45
N LYS A 63 6.08 2.52 3.72
CA LYS A 63 5.05 1.73 3.00
C LYS A 63 3.65 2.22 3.29
N GLU A 64 3.36 2.60 4.54
CA GLU A 64 2.07 3.20 4.91
C GLU A 64 1.85 4.54 4.21
N GLY A 65 2.91 5.37 4.13
CA GLY A 65 2.87 6.63 3.38
C GLY A 65 2.60 6.44 1.89
N GLU A 66 3.28 5.47 1.26
CA GLU A 66 3.09 5.14 -0.16
C GLU A 66 1.68 4.63 -0.46
N GLU A 67 1.13 3.75 0.39
CA GLU A 67 -0.24 3.27 0.21
C GLU A 67 -1.28 4.39 0.37
N ALA A 68 -1.09 5.28 1.34
CA ALA A 68 -1.94 6.45 1.53
C ALA A 68 -1.89 7.40 0.32
N GLN A 69 -0.70 7.66 -0.23
CA GLN A 69 -0.53 8.46 -1.45
C GLN A 69 -1.20 7.80 -2.66
N ARG A 70 -1.07 6.48 -2.82
CA ARG A 70 -1.72 5.72 -3.89
C ARG A 70 -3.24 5.77 -3.80
N LYS A 71 -3.82 5.64 -2.59
CA LYS A 71 -5.25 5.80 -2.34
C LYS A 71 -5.74 7.21 -2.68
N ARG A 72 -4.98 8.24 -2.31
CA ARG A 72 -5.29 9.65 -2.64
C ARG A 72 -5.29 9.89 -4.15
N LYS A 73 -4.30 9.35 -4.87
CA LYS A 73 -4.19 9.50 -6.33
C LYS A 73 -5.40 8.89 -7.05
N ARG A 74 -5.77 7.65 -6.70
CA ARG A 74 -6.97 6.98 -7.24
C ARG A 74 -8.24 7.79 -7.00
N LYS A 75 -8.47 8.23 -5.75
CA LYS A 75 -9.64 9.04 -5.41
C LYS A 75 -9.72 10.35 -6.22
N ARG A 76 -8.57 10.96 -6.54
CA ARG A 76 -8.52 12.17 -7.38
C ARG A 76 -8.82 11.87 -8.85
N GLU A 77 -8.34 10.75 -9.37
CA GLU A 77 -8.62 10.29 -10.73
C GLU A 77 -10.08 9.89 -10.92
N ASP A 78 -10.69 9.21 -9.94
CA ASP A 78 -12.12 8.87 -9.94
C ASP A 78 -12.99 10.14 -9.93
N ARG A 79 -12.66 11.12 -9.08
CA ARG A 79 -13.39 12.40 -9.05
C ARG A 79 -13.30 13.15 -10.38
N LYS A 80 -12.10 13.23 -10.96
CA LYS A 80 -11.91 13.84 -12.29
C LYS A 80 -12.66 13.09 -13.38
N SER A 81 -12.78 11.76 -13.29
CA SER A 81 -13.51 10.97 -14.28
C SER A 81 -15.02 11.24 -14.17
N ARG A 82 -15.57 11.30 -12.95
CA ARG A 82 -16.96 11.71 -12.72
C ARG A 82 -17.26 13.14 -13.17
N GLU A 83 -16.34 14.08 -12.92
CA GLU A 83 -16.48 15.47 -13.39
C GLU A 83 -16.54 15.51 -14.93
N ARG A 84 -15.70 14.73 -15.63
CA ARG A 84 -15.74 14.62 -17.11
C ARG A 84 -16.99 13.94 -17.63
N GLU A 85 -17.43 12.85 -16.99
CA GLU A 85 -18.68 12.16 -17.36
C GLU A 85 -19.88 13.10 -17.25
N TRP A 86 -19.96 13.85 -16.14
CA TRP A 86 -21.01 14.85 -15.94
C TRP A 86 -20.96 15.98 -16.98
N GLU A 87 -19.76 16.45 -17.34
CA GLU A 87 -19.59 17.51 -18.33
C GLU A 87 -20.00 17.04 -19.74
N ILE A 88 -19.73 15.77 -20.09
CA ILE A 88 -20.20 15.14 -21.33
C ILE A 88 -21.73 14.99 -21.33
N GLU A 89 -22.30 14.49 -20.24
CA GLU A 89 -23.76 14.33 -20.10
C GLU A 89 -24.48 15.67 -20.25
N LYS A 90 -23.94 16.71 -19.61
CA LYS A 90 -24.47 18.07 -19.71
C LYS A 90 -24.40 18.62 -21.15
N GLN A 91 -23.29 18.39 -21.87
CA GLN A 91 -23.18 18.80 -23.27
C GLN A 91 -24.18 18.05 -24.17
N GLN A 92 -24.39 16.74 -23.95
CA GLN A 92 -25.40 15.97 -24.69
C GLN A 92 -26.83 16.48 -24.40
N GLU A 93 -27.13 16.83 -23.16
CA GLU A 93 -28.43 17.42 -22.78
C GLU A 93 -28.64 18.81 -23.43
N GLU A 94 -27.62 19.69 -23.39
CA GLU A 94 -27.66 21.00 -24.05
C GLU A 94 -27.78 20.88 -25.58
N GLU A 95 -27.12 19.91 -26.21
CA GLU A 95 -27.20 19.66 -27.66
C GLU A 95 -28.57 19.08 -28.07
N MET A 96 -29.18 18.22 -27.24
CA MET A 96 -30.55 17.72 -27.45
C MET A 96 -31.63 18.82 -27.35
N VAL A 97 -31.41 19.88 -26.56
CA VAL A 97 -32.36 21.00 -26.42
C VAL A 97 -32.34 21.94 -27.65
N VAL A 98 -31.25 21.97 -28.41
CA VAL A 98 -31.12 22.83 -29.60
C VAL A 98 -31.58 22.11 -30.90
N GLY A 99 -31.73 20.78 -30.86
CA GLY A 99 -31.95 19.92 -32.04
C GLY A 99 -33.39 19.60 -32.48
N GLY A 100 -34.44 20.07 -31.82
CA GLY A 100 -35.82 19.84 -32.28
C GLY A 100 -36.82 20.73 -31.54
N GLY A 101 -37.84 21.34 -32.13
CA GLY A 101 -38.45 21.23 -33.44
C GLY A 101 -39.76 22.03 -33.34
N THR A 102 -40.20 22.57 -34.47
CA THR A 102 -41.48 23.27 -34.63
C THR A 102 -42.65 22.48 -34.02
N LYS A 103 -43.44 23.12 -33.14
CA LYS A 103 -44.71 22.57 -32.68
C LYS A 103 -45.70 22.54 -33.85
N ALA A 104 -45.88 21.37 -34.46
CA ALA A 104 -47.01 21.11 -35.34
C ALA A 104 -48.28 20.94 -34.50
N THR A 105 -49.23 21.85 -34.68
CA THR A 105 -50.57 21.81 -34.08
C THR A 105 -51.40 20.71 -34.74
N PRO A 106 -52.01 19.77 -34.00
CA PRO A 106 -52.96 18.83 -34.59
C PRO A 106 -54.26 19.57 -34.90
N GLN A 107 -54.63 19.69 -36.18
CA GLN A 107 -55.97 20.09 -36.59
C GLN A 107 -56.95 18.95 -36.30
N GLN A 108 -57.96 19.24 -35.49
CA GLN A 108 -59.18 18.43 -35.37
C GLN A 108 -60.33 19.17 -36.07
N VAL A 109 -60.90 18.46 -37.06
CA VAL A 109 -62.23 18.55 -37.71
C VAL A 109 -62.83 19.92 -38.04
#